data_AF-A0A437LG39-F1
#
_entry.id   AF-A0A437LG39-F1
#
_cell.length_a   1.000
_cell.length_b   1.000
_cell.length_c   1.000
_cell.angle_alpha   90.00
_cell.angle_beta   90.00
_cell.angle_gamma   90.00
#
_symmetry.space_group_name_H-M   'P 1'
#
loop_
_entity.id
_entity.type
_entity.pdbx_description
1 polymer ?
#
loop_
_entity_poly.entity_id
_entity_poly.type
_entity_poly.pdbx_seq_one_letter_code
_entity_poly.pdbx_strand_id
1 'polypeptide(L)'
;MRDVRAETRARCPELADALEAACAAPLRFEGPDPWRHSADNHVHLWALEWWAERLDWIDTDYRVAFARTVTDHWRGRLRGLWPHRATGYRVYLYADLAPTLSVVADTPQGCPYAGVRRVATRHGVMAGYADRRWSDAFGGAWEVSPERVLAAVERNAGSIAKPTAQALGMQVGHLRTLIEAMGIDDRVNALRKRHGRRPARFRDPFADAPGDIALFEEHWPAGY
;
A
#
# COMPACT_ATOMS: atom_id res chain seq x y z
N MET A 1 13.40 -8.18 -20.09
CA MET A 1 12.65 -7.91 -18.84
C MET A 1 11.33 -7.25 -19.24
N ARG A 2 10.18 -7.71 -18.73
CA ARG A 2 8.85 -7.16 -19.04
C ARG A 2 8.84 -5.65 -18.76
N ASP A 3 8.50 -4.81 -19.73
CA ASP A 3 8.32 -3.37 -19.51
C ASP A 3 6.93 -3.15 -18.92
N VAL A 4 6.85 -3.30 -17.60
CA VAL A 4 5.58 -3.19 -16.87
C VAL A 4 4.95 -1.82 -17.11
N ARG A 5 5.69 -0.71 -17.09
CA ARG A 5 5.10 0.62 -17.25
C ARG A 5 4.43 0.79 -18.61
N ALA A 6 5.10 0.40 -19.68
CA ALA A 6 4.53 0.47 -21.02
C ALA A 6 3.32 -0.46 -21.17
N GLU A 7 3.41 -1.69 -20.66
CA GLU A 7 2.29 -2.63 -20.69
C GLU A 7 1.08 -2.15 -19.88
N THR A 8 1.28 -1.70 -18.64
CA THR A 8 0.21 -1.17 -17.80
C THR A 8 -0.47 0.00 -18.51
N ARG A 9 0.31 0.94 -19.05
CA ARG A 9 -0.22 2.12 -19.73
C ARG A 9 -1.07 1.76 -20.95
N ALA A 10 -0.68 0.73 -21.70
CA ALA A 10 -1.41 0.27 -22.87
C ALA A 10 -2.72 -0.47 -22.51
N ARG A 11 -2.73 -1.20 -21.40
CA ARG A 11 -3.85 -2.11 -21.05
C ARG A 11 -4.82 -1.55 -20.02
N CYS A 12 -4.34 -0.73 -19.08
CA CYS A 12 -5.13 -0.11 -18.03
C CYS A 12 -4.47 1.20 -17.57
N PRO A 13 -4.80 2.34 -18.23
CA PRO A 13 -4.24 3.65 -17.91
C PRO A 13 -4.39 4.04 -16.44
N GLU A 14 -5.50 3.67 -15.79
CA GLU A 14 -5.77 3.93 -14.38
C GLU A 14 -4.83 3.16 -13.45
N LEU A 15 -4.54 1.90 -13.75
CA LEU A 15 -3.52 1.12 -13.03
C LEU A 15 -2.12 1.68 -13.29
N ALA A 16 -1.87 2.25 -14.47
CA ALA A 16 -0.60 2.90 -14.79
C ALA A 16 -0.41 4.15 -13.93
N ASP A 17 -1.44 4.97 -13.78
CA ASP A 17 -1.39 6.15 -12.90
C ASP A 17 -1.16 5.74 -11.44
N ALA A 18 -1.76 4.62 -10.98
CA ALA A 18 -1.49 4.07 -9.65
C ALA A 18 -0.04 3.55 -9.50
N LEU A 19 0.53 2.92 -10.54
CA LEU A 19 1.94 2.52 -10.57
C LEU A 19 2.87 3.73 -10.48
N GLU A 20 2.59 4.79 -11.25
CA GLU A 20 3.36 6.03 -11.21
C GLU A 20 3.27 6.70 -9.83
N ALA A 21 2.07 6.73 -9.22
CA ALA A 21 1.89 7.25 -7.88
C ALA A 21 2.71 6.47 -6.84
N ALA A 22 2.72 5.13 -6.92
CA ALA A 22 3.55 4.29 -6.06
C ALA A 22 5.06 4.55 -6.27
N CYS A 23 5.49 4.68 -7.53
CA CYS A 23 6.88 5.03 -7.87
C CYS A 23 7.29 6.42 -7.34
N ALA A 24 6.37 7.38 -7.40
CA ALA A 24 6.58 8.78 -7.01
C ALA A 24 6.30 9.07 -5.52
N ALA A 25 5.83 8.08 -4.75
CA ALA A 25 5.50 8.22 -3.34
C ALA A 25 6.62 8.95 -2.56
N PRO A 26 6.31 9.91 -1.68
CA PRO A 26 7.33 10.57 -0.86
C PRO A 26 8.14 9.55 -0.07
N LEU A 27 9.46 9.78 0.05
CA LEU A 27 10.35 8.94 0.86
C LEU A 27 11.02 9.83 1.91
N ARG A 28 10.83 9.52 3.18
CA ARG A 28 11.29 10.31 4.33
C ARG A 28 12.04 9.41 5.32
N PHE A 29 13.15 9.94 5.82
CA PHE A 29 14.01 9.24 6.78
C PHE A 29 14.35 10.19 7.92
N GLU A 30 13.39 10.39 8.83
CA GLU A 30 13.54 11.26 9.99
C GLU A 30 13.89 10.48 11.25
N GLY A 31 15.12 10.68 11.74
CA GLY A 31 15.62 10.00 12.93
C GLY A 31 16.11 8.58 12.65
N PRO A 32 16.41 7.81 13.71
CA PRO A 32 16.95 6.46 13.56
C PRO A 32 15.86 5.36 13.60
N ASP A 33 14.60 5.70 13.85
CA ASP A 33 13.55 4.70 14.13
C ASP A 33 13.00 4.04 12.86
N PRO A 34 13.22 2.72 12.63
CA PRO A 34 12.71 2.02 11.46
C PRO A 34 11.18 1.94 11.42
N TRP A 35 10.51 1.99 12.57
CA TRP A 35 9.04 2.02 12.62
C TRP A 35 8.52 3.30 11.99
N ARG A 36 9.09 4.43 12.38
CA ARG A 36 8.75 5.73 11.80
C ARG A 36 9.06 5.78 10.30
N HIS A 37 10.22 5.29 9.88
CA HIS A 37 10.56 5.19 8.45
C HIS A 37 9.54 4.35 7.69
N SER A 38 9.13 3.21 8.24
CA SER A 38 8.14 2.36 7.59
C SER A 38 6.77 3.04 7.48
N ALA A 39 6.32 3.72 8.54
CA ALA A 39 5.07 4.48 8.53
C ALA A 39 5.08 5.58 7.46
N ASP A 40 6.22 6.26 7.26
CA ASP A 40 6.36 7.32 6.26
C ASP A 40 6.57 6.80 4.83
N ASN A 41 7.08 5.57 4.66
CA ASN A 41 7.57 5.04 3.39
C ASN A 41 6.85 3.76 2.93
N HIS A 42 5.69 3.41 3.50
CA HIS A 42 4.92 2.27 3.02
C HIS A 42 3.95 2.67 1.92
N VAL A 43 3.72 1.75 0.98
CA VAL A 43 2.71 1.89 -0.06
C VAL A 43 1.95 0.58 -0.18
N HIS A 44 0.65 0.63 0.11
CA HIS A 44 -0.27 -0.46 -0.17
C HIS A 44 -0.54 -0.53 -1.67
N LEU A 45 -0.24 -1.67 -2.30
CA LEU A 45 -0.52 -1.91 -3.72
C LEU A 45 -1.98 -2.31 -3.94
N TRP A 46 -2.92 -1.63 -3.27
CA TRP A 46 -4.35 -1.96 -3.32
C TRP A 46 -4.91 -1.88 -4.74
N ALA A 47 -4.45 -0.92 -5.55
CA ALA A 47 -4.92 -0.73 -6.92
C ALA A 47 -4.55 -1.93 -7.80
N LEU A 48 -3.40 -2.56 -7.54
CA LEU A 48 -2.98 -3.78 -8.22
C LEU A 48 -3.99 -4.91 -7.95
N GLU A 49 -4.34 -5.17 -6.69
CA GLU A 49 -5.28 -6.24 -6.36
C GLU A 49 -6.72 -5.92 -6.75
N TRP A 50 -7.13 -4.65 -6.66
CA TRP A 50 -8.40 -4.20 -7.21
C TRP A 50 -8.51 -4.54 -8.70
N TRP A 51 -7.50 -4.20 -9.50
CA TRP A 51 -7.53 -4.51 -10.92
C TRP A 51 -7.32 -5.99 -11.21
N ALA A 52 -6.54 -6.70 -10.41
CA ALA A 52 -6.27 -8.13 -10.62
C ALA A 52 -7.51 -9.01 -10.49
N GLU A 53 -8.47 -8.61 -9.66
CA GLU A 53 -9.76 -9.29 -9.58
C GLU A 53 -10.60 -9.17 -10.88
N ARG A 54 -10.31 -8.16 -11.71
CA ARG A 54 -11.10 -7.79 -12.90
C ARG A 54 -10.39 -8.11 -14.22
N LEU A 55 -9.08 -8.23 -14.18
CA LEU A 55 -8.22 -8.33 -15.35
C LEU A 55 -7.41 -9.63 -15.26
N ASP A 56 -7.81 -10.60 -16.09
CA ASP A 56 -7.25 -11.95 -16.16
C ASP A 56 -5.73 -12.01 -16.42
N TRP A 57 -5.20 -10.98 -17.07
CA TRP A 57 -3.80 -10.88 -17.41
C TRP A 57 -2.88 -10.45 -16.26
N ILE A 58 -3.46 -10.00 -15.15
CA ILE A 58 -2.72 -9.67 -13.94
C ILE A 58 -2.53 -10.96 -13.15
N ASP A 59 -1.50 -11.71 -13.53
CA ASP A 59 -1.06 -12.93 -12.87
C ASP A 59 -0.05 -12.64 -11.74
N THR A 60 0.43 -13.68 -11.06
CA THR A 60 1.42 -13.55 -9.99
C THR A 60 2.75 -12.96 -10.50
N ASP A 61 3.17 -13.33 -11.71
CA ASP A 61 4.43 -12.84 -12.29
C ASP A 61 4.36 -11.34 -12.60
N TYR A 62 3.21 -10.87 -13.10
CA TYR A 62 2.94 -9.46 -13.28
C TYR A 62 2.95 -8.72 -11.95
N ARG A 63 2.30 -9.24 -10.90
CA ARG A 63 2.35 -8.64 -9.55
C ARG A 63 3.77 -8.48 -9.04
N VAL A 64 4.60 -9.52 -9.19
CA VAL A 64 6.02 -9.47 -8.82
C VAL A 64 6.76 -8.41 -9.64
N ALA A 65 6.53 -8.34 -10.95
CA ALA A 65 7.14 -7.36 -11.82
C ALA A 65 6.71 -5.92 -11.46
N PHE A 66 5.44 -5.71 -11.14
CA PHE A 66 4.87 -4.44 -10.69
C PHE A 66 5.55 -3.94 -9.41
N ALA A 67 5.63 -4.79 -8.38
CA ALA A 67 6.30 -4.46 -7.13
C ALA A 67 7.80 -4.16 -7.34
N ARG A 68 8.47 -4.94 -8.21
CA ARG A 68 9.88 -4.70 -8.56
C ARG A 68 10.06 -3.35 -9.24
N THR A 69 9.20 -2.99 -10.20
CA THR A 69 9.24 -1.70 -10.88
C THR A 69 9.16 -0.53 -9.90
N VAL A 70 8.29 -0.60 -8.89
CA VAL A 70 8.21 0.41 -7.84
C VAL A 70 9.53 0.49 -7.06
N THR A 71 10.06 -0.64 -6.59
CA THR A 71 11.31 -0.65 -5.82
C THR A 71 12.53 -0.20 -6.64
N ASP A 72 12.59 -0.54 -7.94
CA ASP A 72 13.67 -0.09 -8.83
C ASP A 72 13.65 1.43 -9.01
N HIS A 73 12.45 2.02 -9.11
CA HIS A 73 12.29 3.47 -9.19
C HIS A 73 12.70 4.15 -7.87
N TRP A 74 12.28 3.59 -6.73
CA TRP A 74 12.71 4.09 -5.41
C TRP A 74 14.23 4.02 -5.26
N ARG A 75 14.88 2.94 -5.69
CA ARG A 75 16.34 2.77 -5.62
C ARG A 75 17.09 3.94 -6.27
N GLY A 76 16.61 4.46 -7.38
CA GLY A 76 17.18 5.65 -8.01
C GLY A 76 17.05 6.92 -7.14
N ARG A 77 15.86 7.13 -6.56
CA ARG A 77 15.54 8.32 -5.74
C ARG A 77 16.24 8.32 -4.38
N LEU A 78 16.43 7.15 -3.78
CA LEU A 78 17.09 6.97 -2.48
C LEU A 78 18.57 7.40 -2.50
N ARG A 79 19.22 7.45 -3.67
CA ARG A 79 20.60 7.98 -3.84
C ARG A 79 20.83 9.38 -3.27
N GLY A 80 19.80 10.20 -3.24
CA GLY A 80 19.87 11.56 -2.72
C GLY A 80 19.73 11.69 -1.21
N LEU A 81 19.44 10.59 -0.49
CA LEU A 81 19.05 10.63 0.92
C LEU A 81 20.19 10.12 1.83
N TRP A 82 20.15 10.52 3.10
CA TRP A 82 21.24 10.25 4.04
C TRP A 82 21.53 8.75 4.26
N PRO A 83 20.53 7.83 4.33
CA PRO A 83 20.85 6.43 4.64
C PRO A 83 21.74 5.81 3.58
N HIS A 84 21.60 6.19 2.31
CA HIS A 84 22.47 5.73 1.23
C HIS A 84 23.95 5.86 1.58
N ARG A 85 24.37 7.00 2.17
CA ARG A 85 25.78 7.27 2.44
C ARG A 85 26.25 6.69 3.76
N ALA A 86 25.33 6.46 4.69
CA ALA A 86 25.65 6.11 6.07
C ALA A 86 25.46 4.63 6.38
N THR A 87 24.30 4.07 6.03
CA THR A 87 23.83 2.79 6.56
C THR A 87 23.31 1.84 5.48
N GLY A 88 22.77 2.36 4.38
CA GLY A 88 22.00 1.59 3.42
C GLY A 88 20.52 1.53 3.78
N TYR A 89 19.79 0.64 3.12
CA TYR A 89 18.35 0.46 3.21
C TYR A 89 17.98 -1.02 3.33
N ARG A 90 16.89 -1.27 4.06
CA ARG A 90 16.14 -2.52 3.95
C ARG A 90 14.82 -2.23 3.26
N VAL A 91 14.53 -3.03 2.25
CA VAL A 91 13.31 -2.94 1.45
C VAL A 91 12.48 -4.16 1.71
N TYR A 92 11.20 -3.95 1.99
CA TYR A 92 10.27 -5.01 2.32
C TYR A 92 9.16 -5.07 1.29
N LEU A 93 8.77 -6.29 0.98
CA LEU A 93 7.47 -6.61 0.41
C LEU A 93 6.82 -7.60 1.37
N TYR A 94 5.64 -7.29 1.90
CA TYR A 94 4.96 -8.18 2.83
C TYR A 94 3.47 -8.28 2.56
N ALA A 95 2.90 -9.38 3.06
CA ALA A 95 1.48 -9.68 2.93
C ALA A 95 0.67 -8.88 3.96
N ASP A 96 -0.27 -8.10 3.46
CA ASP A 96 -1.31 -7.44 4.24
C ASP A 96 -2.66 -7.62 3.51
N LEU A 97 -3.64 -6.75 3.75
CA LEU A 97 -4.87 -6.69 2.97
C LEU A 97 -4.58 -6.62 1.46
N ALA A 98 -3.59 -5.83 1.08
CA ALA A 98 -2.94 -5.82 -0.23
C ALA A 98 -1.42 -6.02 -0.05
N PRO A 99 -0.68 -6.46 -1.08
CA PRO A 99 0.78 -6.48 -1.02
C PRO A 99 1.28 -5.08 -0.68
N THR A 100 2.19 -4.99 0.30
CA THR A 100 2.67 -3.69 0.78
C THR A 100 4.17 -3.60 0.66
N LEU A 101 4.63 -2.51 0.06
CA LEU A 101 6.05 -2.17 -0.03
C LEU A 101 6.42 -1.20 1.09
N SER A 102 7.61 -1.34 1.64
CA SER A 102 8.15 -0.38 2.61
C SER A 102 9.67 -0.32 2.49
N VAL A 103 10.25 0.83 2.83
CA VAL A 103 11.71 1.00 2.87
C VAL A 103 12.12 1.75 4.13
N VAL A 104 13.14 1.23 4.81
CA VAL A 104 13.70 1.80 6.04
C VAL A 104 15.23 1.91 5.91
N ALA A 105 15.83 2.80 6.69
CA ALA A 105 17.29 2.82 6.84
C ALA A 105 17.76 1.51 7.48
N ASP A 106 18.89 0.95 7.05
CA ASP A 106 19.47 -0.24 7.68
C ASP A 106 20.14 0.12 9.02
N THR A 107 19.35 0.13 10.10
CA THR A 107 19.85 0.41 11.45
C THR A 107 20.09 -0.88 12.24
N PRO A 108 20.83 -0.84 13.36
CA PRO A 108 21.01 -1.99 14.23
C PRO A 108 19.71 -2.60 14.78
N GLN A 109 18.60 -1.84 14.79
CA GLN A 109 17.28 -2.37 15.17
C GLN A 109 16.72 -3.35 14.13
N GLY A 110 17.20 -3.26 12.88
CA GLY A 110 16.85 -4.18 11.81
C GLY A 110 15.40 -4.05 11.34
N CYS A 111 14.74 -5.19 11.16
CA CYS A 111 13.38 -5.27 10.65
C CYS A 111 12.37 -4.78 11.70
N PRO A 112 11.54 -3.76 11.40
CA PRO A 112 10.55 -3.26 12.36
C PRO A 112 9.45 -4.30 12.64
N TYR A 113 9.16 -5.19 11.71
CA TYR A 113 8.05 -6.14 11.82
C TYR A 113 8.42 -7.36 12.67
N ALA A 114 7.77 -7.50 13.82
CA ALA A 114 7.87 -8.67 14.69
C ALA A 114 6.88 -9.77 14.26
N GLY A 115 7.21 -11.04 14.52
CA GLY A 115 6.30 -12.17 14.29
C GLY A 115 6.02 -12.50 12.81
N VAL A 116 6.78 -11.93 11.88
CA VAL A 116 6.63 -12.20 10.44
C VAL A 116 7.32 -13.49 10.01
N ARG A 117 6.74 -14.17 9.03
CA ARG A 117 7.35 -15.32 8.35
C ARG A 117 8.17 -14.83 7.16
N ARG A 118 9.49 -14.93 7.26
CA ARG A 118 10.40 -14.56 6.16
C ARG A 118 10.28 -15.54 5.00
N VAL A 119 10.11 -15.00 3.79
CA VAL A 119 10.11 -15.78 2.55
C VAL A 119 11.29 -15.36 1.66
N ALA A 120 11.82 -16.32 0.91
CA ALA A 120 13.04 -16.11 0.13
C ALA A 120 12.84 -15.23 -1.12
N THR A 121 11.62 -15.11 -1.63
CA THR A 121 11.34 -14.41 -2.89
C THR A 121 10.10 -13.53 -2.80
N ARG A 122 10.06 -12.47 -3.61
CA ARG A 122 8.85 -11.66 -3.82
C ARG A 122 7.66 -12.51 -4.28
N HIS A 123 7.91 -13.52 -5.11
CA HIS A 123 6.90 -14.48 -5.53
C HIS A 123 6.28 -15.22 -4.34
N GLY A 124 7.06 -15.56 -3.31
CA GLY A 124 6.54 -16.18 -2.08
C GLY A 124 5.52 -15.32 -1.33
N VAL A 125 5.62 -13.99 -1.43
CA VAL A 125 4.60 -13.07 -0.90
C VAL A 125 3.39 -13.00 -1.85
N MET A 126 3.65 -12.78 -3.14
CA MET A 126 2.60 -12.54 -4.15
C MET A 126 1.74 -13.78 -4.43
N ALA A 127 2.27 -14.99 -4.26
CA ALA A 127 1.52 -16.23 -4.41
C ALA A 127 0.32 -16.31 -3.44
N GLY A 128 0.39 -15.65 -2.28
CA GLY A 128 -0.73 -15.59 -1.33
C GLY A 128 -1.95 -14.81 -1.84
N TYR A 129 -1.84 -14.12 -2.97
CA TYR A 129 -2.91 -13.31 -3.56
C TYR A 129 -3.53 -13.92 -4.81
N ALA A 130 -3.01 -15.05 -5.33
CA ALA A 130 -3.44 -15.62 -6.61
C ALA A 130 -4.95 -15.97 -6.63
N ASP A 131 -5.45 -16.57 -5.55
CA ASP A 131 -6.84 -17.02 -5.43
C ASP A 131 -7.70 -16.10 -4.53
N ARG A 132 -7.16 -14.93 -4.15
CA ARG A 132 -7.86 -13.98 -3.28
C ARG A 132 -8.52 -12.90 -4.12
N ARG A 133 -9.75 -12.55 -3.75
CA ARG A 133 -10.42 -11.36 -4.29
C ARG A 133 -10.26 -10.21 -3.32
N TRP A 134 -9.88 -9.06 -3.85
CA TRP A 134 -9.81 -7.83 -3.09
C TRP A 134 -11.17 -7.50 -2.44
N SER A 135 -12.27 -7.74 -3.16
CA SER A 135 -13.63 -7.52 -2.66
C SER A 135 -14.01 -8.33 -1.41
N ASP A 136 -13.41 -9.50 -1.20
CA ASP A 136 -13.80 -10.41 -0.11
C ASP A 136 -13.49 -9.80 1.28
N ALA A 137 -12.47 -8.95 1.35
CA ALA A 137 -12.13 -8.18 2.54
C ALA A 137 -13.23 -7.20 2.99
N PHE A 138 -14.17 -6.88 2.11
CA PHE A 138 -15.19 -5.83 2.35
C PHE A 138 -16.63 -6.34 2.26
N GLY A 139 -16.81 -7.65 2.11
CA GLY A 139 -18.13 -8.30 2.20
C GLY A 139 -18.87 -8.51 0.87
N GLY A 140 -18.18 -8.62 -0.28
CA GLY A 140 -18.77 -9.14 -1.53
C GLY A 140 -18.55 -8.28 -2.77
N ALA A 141 -19.15 -8.68 -3.90
CA ALA A 141 -18.91 -8.12 -5.25
C ALA A 141 -19.03 -6.58 -5.28
N TRP A 142 -17.98 -5.92 -5.77
CA TRP A 142 -17.72 -4.53 -5.40
C TRP A 142 -17.34 -3.64 -6.58
N GLU A 143 -17.80 -2.39 -6.59
CA GLU A 143 -17.43 -1.33 -7.56
C GLU A 143 -17.28 0.03 -6.85
N VAL A 144 -16.71 0.08 -5.65
CA VAL A 144 -16.40 1.36 -5.01
C VAL A 144 -14.91 1.68 -5.21
N SER A 145 -14.66 2.62 -6.12
CA SER A 145 -13.37 3.27 -6.29
C SER A 145 -13.12 4.32 -5.20
N PRO A 146 -11.88 4.82 -5.05
CA PRO A 146 -11.58 5.94 -4.14
C PRO A 146 -12.48 7.16 -4.36
N GLU A 147 -12.77 7.50 -5.62
CA GLU A 147 -13.61 8.63 -6.01
C GLU A 147 -15.04 8.45 -5.49
N ARG A 148 -15.56 7.22 -5.58
CA ARG A 148 -16.89 6.89 -5.06
C ARG A 148 -16.94 6.96 -3.53
N VAL A 149 -15.87 6.56 -2.83
CA VAL A 149 -15.74 6.77 -1.37
C VAL A 149 -15.78 8.26 -1.06
N LEU A 150 -14.91 9.05 -1.68
CA LEU A 150 -14.77 10.48 -1.41
C LEU A 150 -16.06 11.25 -1.74
N ALA A 151 -16.73 10.91 -2.84
CA ALA A 151 -18.03 11.48 -3.21
C ALA A 151 -19.13 11.08 -2.22
N ALA A 152 -19.12 9.87 -1.68
CA ALA A 152 -20.07 9.47 -0.64
C ALA A 152 -19.81 10.20 0.68
N VAL A 153 -18.54 10.38 1.07
CA VAL A 153 -18.14 11.16 2.26
C VAL A 153 -18.59 12.61 2.11
N GLU A 154 -18.32 13.24 0.96
CA GLU A 154 -18.72 14.63 0.68
C GLU A 154 -20.24 14.80 0.73
N ARG A 155 -21.01 13.93 0.03
CA ARG A 155 -22.49 13.96 0.03
C ARG A 155 -23.10 13.80 1.42
N ASN A 156 -22.40 13.13 2.34
CA ASN A 156 -22.81 12.94 3.72
C ASN A 156 -22.12 13.91 4.68
N ALA A 157 -21.74 15.10 4.19
CA ALA A 157 -21.14 16.19 4.96
C ALA A 157 -19.92 15.73 5.78
N GLY A 158 -19.00 14.98 5.17
CA GLY A 158 -17.81 14.45 5.82
C GLY A 158 -18.06 13.23 6.73
N SER A 159 -19.26 12.65 6.77
CA SER A 159 -19.49 11.46 7.59
C SER A 159 -18.70 10.25 7.05
N ILE A 160 -18.21 9.40 7.96
CA ILE A 160 -17.69 8.05 7.65
C ILE A 160 -18.43 6.98 8.47
N ALA A 161 -19.62 7.33 8.98
CA ALA A 161 -20.47 6.46 9.79
C ALA A 161 -21.57 5.83 8.92
N LYS A 162 -22.67 5.40 9.56
CA LYS A 162 -23.79 4.69 8.93
C LYS A 162 -24.27 5.30 7.59
N PRO A 163 -24.50 6.62 7.45
CA PRO A 163 -25.04 7.17 6.20
C PRO A 163 -24.14 6.92 4.99
N THR A 164 -22.84 7.13 5.15
CA THR A 164 -21.84 6.91 4.09
C THR A 164 -21.68 5.43 3.80
N ALA A 165 -21.60 4.59 4.84
CA ALA A 165 -21.46 3.15 4.68
C ALA A 165 -22.69 2.54 3.97
N GLN A 166 -23.90 2.96 4.33
CA GLN A 166 -25.15 2.57 3.67
C GLN A 166 -25.20 3.03 2.20
N ALA A 167 -24.78 4.27 1.90
CA ALA A 167 -24.71 4.78 0.52
C ALA A 167 -23.72 3.98 -0.36
N LEU A 168 -22.76 3.31 0.26
CA LEU A 168 -21.78 2.46 -0.39
C LEU A 168 -22.12 0.96 -0.29
N GLY A 169 -23.26 0.60 0.32
CA GLY A 169 -23.70 -0.78 0.48
C GLY A 169 -22.80 -1.64 1.39
N MET A 170 -22.08 -1.03 2.33
CA MET A 170 -21.11 -1.74 3.19
C MET A 170 -21.28 -1.44 4.68
N GLN A 171 -20.62 -2.23 5.52
CA GLN A 171 -20.55 -1.99 6.97
C GLN A 171 -19.59 -0.84 7.29
N VAL A 172 -19.83 -0.12 8.40
CA VAL A 172 -18.97 1.01 8.83
C VAL A 172 -17.52 0.58 9.06
N GLY A 173 -17.31 -0.62 9.61
CA GLY A 173 -15.96 -1.17 9.80
C GLY A 173 -15.22 -1.37 8.47
N HIS A 174 -15.90 -1.91 7.46
CA HIS A 174 -15.34 -2.12 6.13
C HIS A 174 -15.01 -0.79 5.45
N LEU A 175 -15.89 0.22 5.56
CA LEU A 175 -15.60 1.56 5.02
C LEU A 175 -14.31 2.15 5.60
N ARG A 176 -14.09 2.01 6.90
CA ARG A 176 -12.89 2.55 7.57
C ARG A 176 -11.62 1.80 7.14
N THR A 177 -11.68 0.47 7.15
CA THR A 177 -10.61 -0.41 6.67
C THR A 177 -10.27 -0.10 5.21
N LEU A 178 -11.29 0.19 4.41
CA LEU A 178 -11.09 0.51 3.01
C LEU A 178 -10.40 1.85 2.80
N ILE A 179 -10.81 2.89 3.54
CA ILE A 179 -10.20 4.21 3.46
C ILE A 179 -8.70 4.12 3.78
N GLU A 180 -8.35 3.33 4.80
CA GLU A 180 -6.97 3.00 5.17
C GLU A 180 -6.24 2.30 4.03
N ALA A 181 -6.79 1.19 3.54
CA ALA A 181 -6.12 0.35 2.56
C ALA A 181 -5.95 1.05 1.19
N MET A 182 -6.84 1.98 0.84
CA MET A 182 -6.73 2.82 -0.36
C MET A 182 -5.76 3.99 -0.19
N GLY A 183 -5.27 4.27 1.02
CA GLY A 183 -4.41 5.42 1.32
C GLY A 183 -5.10 6.76 1.05
N ILE A 184 -6.41 6.87 1.33
CA ILE A 184 -7.20 8.09 1.12
C ILE A 184 -7.68 8.74 2.42
N ASP A 185 -7.16 8.29 3.56
CA ASP A 185 -7.44 8.78 4.90
C ASP A 185 -7.20 10.29 5.04
N ASP A 186 -6.11 10.82 4.51
CA ASP A 186 -5.83 12.26 4.51
C ASP A 186 -6.85 13.06 3.70
N ARG A 187 -7.23 12.55 2.51
CA ARG A 187 -8.26 13.18 1.66
C ARG A 187 -9.62 13.15 2.36
N VAL A 188 -9.95 12.05 3.01
CA VAL A 188 -11.16 11.91 3.84
C VAL A 188 -11.12 12.86 5.03
N ASN A 189 -9.98 13.00 5.72
CA ASN A 189 -9.84 13.92 6.85
C ASN A 189 -9.90 15.39 6.42
N ALA A 190 -9.40 15.73 5.24
CA ALA A 190 -9.59 17.05 4.65
C ALA A 190 -11.09 17.34 4.40
N LEU A 191 -11.83 16.39 3.81
CA LEU A 191 -13.29 16.50 3.62
C LEU A 191 -14.01 16.69 4.95
N ARG A 192 -13.70 15.84 5.94
CA ARG A 192 -14.25 15.94 7.31
C ARG A 192 -14.04 17.32 7.91
N LYS A 193 -12.83 17.86 7.80
CA LYS A 193 -12.47 19.19 8.32
C LYS A 193 -13.29 20.30 7.65
N ARG A 194 -13.49 20.24 6.32
CA ARG A 194 -14.33 21.21 5.59
C ARG A 194 -15.77 21.27 6.10
N HIS A 195 -16.30 20.12 6.55
CA HIS A 195 -17.65 20.01 7.12
C HIS A 195 -17.67 20.13 8.66
N GLY A 196 -16.64 20.71 9.28
CA GLY A 196 -16.58 20.95 10.72
C GLY A 196 -16.46 19.69 11.60
N ARG A 197 -16.10 18.54 11.01
CA ARG A 197 -15.92 17.28 11.75
C ARG A 197 -14.48 17.12 12.21
N ARG A 198 -14.31 16.51 13.39
CA ARG A 198 -12.98 16.11 13.88
C ARG A 198 -12.35 15.08 12.94
N PRO A 199 -11.02 15.16 12.69
CA PRO A 199 -10.30 14.10 11.98
C PRO A 199 -10.56 12.74 12.62
N ALA A 200 -10.78 11.74 11.78
CA ALA A 200 -10.84 10.37 12.23
C ALA A 200 -9.42 9.86 12.47
N ARG A 201 -9.26 9.09 13.55
CA ARG A 201 -8.09 8.23 13.70
C ARG A 201 -8.36 6.95 12.93
N PHE A 202 -7.45 6.59 12.06
CA PHE A 202 -7.44 5.33 11.35
C PHE A 202 -6.45 4.40 12.06
N ARG A 203 -6.65 3.08 11.97
CA ARG A 203 -5.77 2.12 12.65
C ARG A 203 -4.37 2.21 12.03
N ASP A 204 -3.38 2.02 12.89
CA ASP A 204 -2.06 1.66 12.43
C ASP A 204 -2.15 0.19 11.96
N PRO A 205 -1.90 -0.12 10.67
CA PRO A 205 -2.00 -1.49 10.14
C PRO A 205 -1.08 -2.48 10.87
N PHE A 206 -0.12 -2.01 11.66
CA PHE A 206 0.81 -2.85 12.40
C PHE A 206 0.50 -3.06 13.87
N ALA A 207 -0.48 -2.35 14.45
CA ALA A 207 -0.82 -2.51 15.87
C ALA A 207 -1.32 -3.92 16.20
N ASP A 208 -1.85 -4.64 15.20
CA ASP A 208 -2.46 -5.96 15.34
C ASP A 208 -1.97 -6.97 14.28
N ALA A 209 -0.78 -6.78 13.70
CA ALA A 209 -0.26 -7.64 12.63
C ALA A 209 -0.22 -9.12 13.08
N PRO A 210 -1.02 -10.03 12.47
CA PRO A 210 -1.05 -11.43 12.87
C PRO A 210 0.32 -12.09 12.68
N GLY A 211 0.68 -12.99 13.60
CA GLY A 211 2.00 -13.65 13.69
C GLY A 211 2.36 -14.66 12.58
N ASP A 212 1.91 -14.46 11.35
CA ASP A 212 2.30 -15.28 10.18
C ASP A 212 2.25 -14.49 8.85
N ILE A 213 2.50 -13.18 8.90
CA ILE A 213 2.60 -12.37 7.69
C ILE A 213 3.84 -12.78 6.90
N ALA A 214 3.65 -13.18 5.64
CA ALA A 214 4.76 -13.45 4.72
C ALA A 214 5.51 -12.15 4.40
N LEU A 215 6.83 -12.13 4.58
CA LEU A 215 7.67 -10.96 4.32
C LEU A 215 8.92 -11.34 3.53
N PHE A 216 9.13 -10.68 2.40
CA PHE A 216 10.38 -10.68 1.65
C PHE A 216 11.18 -9.42 2.03
N GLU A 217 12.47 -9.59 2.27
CA GLU A 217 13.41 -8.51 2.58
C GLU A 217 14.55 -8.50 1.56
N GLU A 218 14.89 -7.30 1.08
CA GLU A 218 16.08 -7.05 0.28
C GLU A 218 16.94 -6.00 0.97
N HIS A 219 18.24 -6.29 1.05
CA HIS A 219 19.21 -5.40 1.65
C HIS A 219 20.00 -4.64 0.56
N TRP A 220 20.02 -3.32 0.68
CA TRP A 220 20.80 -2.42 -0.16
C TRP A 220 21.84 -1.72 0.72
N PRO A 221 23.12 -2.13 0.68
CA PRO A 221 24.12 -1.58 1.60
C PRO A 221 24.38 -0.09 1.32
N ALA A 222 25.08 0.57 2.25
CA ALA A 222 25.56 1.92 2.03
C ALA A 222 26.40 1.98 0.74
N GLY A 223 26.13 2.97 -0.11
CA GLY A 223 26.75 3.10 -1.43
C GLY A 223 26.11 2.24 -2.54
N TYR A 224 25.27 1.26 -2.15
CA TYR A 224 24.76 0.10 -2.91
C TYR A 224 25.75 -1.02 -3.20
#